data_AF-A0A3S1H3X2-F1
#
_entry.id   AF-A0A3S1H3X2-F1
#
_cell.length_a   1.000
_cell.length_b   1.000
_cell.length_c   1.000
_cell.angle_alpha   90.00
_cell.angle_beta   90.00
_cell.angle_gamma   90.00
#
_symmetry.space_group_name_H-M   'P 1'
#
loop_
_entity.id
_entity.type
_entity.pdbx_description
1 polymer ?
#
loop_
_entity_poly.entity_id
_entity_poly.type
_entity_poly.pdbx_seq_one_letter_code
_entity_poly.pdbx_strand_id
1 'polypeptide(L)'
;ISFYLALMTATCLDLIGADGPIIVEGPFARNRLFTQMLAAATARAVIASEAATGTSIGAALLASDQRTVQGKGERMEPPADPAWAIYARSWRAAVDARG
;
A
#
# COMPACT_ATOMS: atom_id res chain seq x y z
N ILE A 1 2.14 -15.40 -3.29
CA ILE A 1 2.27 -14.23 -4.19
C ILE A 1 2.07 -12.88 -3.48
N SER A 2 1.17 -12.76 -2.49
CA SER A 2 0.89 -11.48 -1.79
C SER A 2 2.12 -10.76 -1.25
N PHE A 3 3.03 -11.46 -0.55
CA PHE A 3 4.23 -10.84 0.02
C PHE A 3 5.20 -10.34 -1.06
N TYR A 4 5.43 -11.16 -2.08
CA TYR A 4 6.26 -10.76 -3.23
C TYR A 4 5.71 -9.49 -3.89
N LEU A 5 4.40 -9.43 -4.14
CA LEU A 5 3.78 -8.24 -4.74
C LEU A 5 3.91 -7.02 -3.81
N ALA A 6 3.70 -7.17 -2.50
CA ALA A 6 3.89 -6.09 -1.55
C ALA A 6 5.34 -5.57 -1.52
N LEU A 7 6.33 -6.47 -1.56
CA LEU A 7 7.75 -6.14 -1.55
C LEU A 7 8.20 -5.48 -2.87
N MET A 8 7.68 -5.95 -4.00
CA MET A 8 7.88 -5.29 -5.29
C MET A 8 7.24 -3.91 -5.32
N THR A 9 6.02 -3.76 -4.82
CA THR A 9 5.37 -2.45 -4.70
C THR A 9 6.17 -1.52 -3.79
N ALA A 10 6.66 -2.00 -2.64
CA ALA A 10 7.53 -1.21 -1.75
C ALA A 10 8.80 -0.75 -2.47
N THR A 11 9.39 -1.59 -3.33
CA THR A 11 10.53 -1.22 -4.18
C THR A 11 10.16 -0.13 -5.18
N CYS A 12 9.04 -0.26 -5.88
CA CYS A 12 8.59 0.77 -6.81
C CYS A 12 8.32 2.12 -6.12
N LEU A 13 7.75 2.09 -4.91
CA LEU A 13 7.51 3.29 -4.10
C LEU A 13 8.82 3.98 -3.69
N ASP A 14 9.83 3.19 -3.30
CA ASP A 14 11.16 3.69 -2.97
C ASP A 14 11.85 4.33 -4.19
N LEU A 15 11.75 3.70 -5.36
CA LEU A 15 12.31 4.22 -6.61
C LEU A 15 11.75 5.59 -7.02
N ILE A 16 10.48 5.87 -6.72
CA ILE A 16 9.86 7.17 -7.01
C ILE A 16 10.00 8.17 -5.85
N GLY A 17 10.67 7.79 -4.76
CA GLY A 17 10.82 8.62 -3.57
C GLY A 17 9.48 8.93 -2.88
N ALA A 18 8.53 7.99 -2.92
CA ALA A 18 7.21 8.22 -2.34
C ALA A 18 7.29 8.45 -0.82
N ASP A 19 6.48 9.38 -0.30
CA ASP A 19 6.34 9.67 1.13
C ASP A 19 4.85 9.74 1.53
N GLY A 20 4.54 9.70 2.83
CA GLY A 20 3.18 9.81 3.38
C GLY A 20 2.37 8.49 3.42
N PRO A 21 1.04 8.53 3.57
CA PRO A 21 0.22 7.31 3.59
C PRO A 21 0.16 6.64 2.21
N ILE A 22 0.02 5.32 2.18
CA ILE A 22 -0.13 4.54 0.95
C ILE A 22 -1.61 4.19 0.77
N ILE A 23 -2.21 4.57 -0.35
CA ILE A 23 -3.60 4.17 -0.65
C ILE A 23 -3.57 2.98 -1.61
N VAL A 24 -4.25 1.90 -1.23
CA VAL A 24 -4.42 0.71 -2.08
C VAL A 24 -5.87 0.63 -2.50
N GLU A 25 -6.10 0.66 -3.81
CA GLU A 25 -7.43 0.49 -4.41
C GLU A 25 -7.56 -0.85 -5.14
N GLY A 26 -8.79 -1.21 -5.49
CA GLY A 26 -9.10 -2.42 -6.25
C GLY A 26 -9.03 -3.72 -5.43
N PRO A 27 -9.02 -4.89 -6.08
CA PRO A 27 -9.16 -6.18 -5.40
C PRO A 27 -8.10 -6.46 -4.32
N PHE A 28 -6.88 -5.93 -4.48
CA PHE A 28 -5.79 -6.11 -3.52
C PHE A 28 -5.98 -5.34 -2.21
N ALA A 29 -6.83 -4.31 -2.17
CA ALA A 29 -7.15 -3.60 -0.93
C ALA A 29 -7.73 -4.54 0.15
N ARG A 30 -8.45 -5.59 -0.27
CA ARG A 30 -9.04 -6.61 0.62
C ARG A 30 -8.07 -7.73 1.00
N ASN A 31 -6.86 -7.75 0.44
CA ASN A 31 -5.85 -8.78 0.73
C ASN A 31 -5.01 -8.35 1.93
N ARG A 32 -5.41 -8.79 3.13
CA ARG A 32 -4.73 -8.42 4.39
C ARG A 32 -3.25 -8.77 4.44
N LEU A 33 -2.84 -9.91 3.86
CA LEU A 33 -1.43 -10.28 3.80
C LEU A 33 -0.62 -9.31 2.92
N PHE A 34 -1.21 -8.82 1.82
CA PHE A 34 -0.59 -7.82 0.98
C PHE A 34 -0.49 -6.47 1.71
N THR A 35 -1.58 -5.97 2.29
CA THR A 35 -1.59 -4.65 2.94
C THR A 35 -0.72 -4.60 4.20
N GLN A 36 -0.70 -5.67 5.00
CA GLN A 36 0.19 -5.79 6.17
C GLN A 36 1.67 -5.87 5.77
N MET A 37 2.01 -6.69 4.77
CA MET A 37 3.39 -6.78 4.30
C MET A 37 3.84 -5.47 3.66
N LEU A 38 2.97 -4.76 2.94
CA LEU A 38 3.28 -3.45 2.36
C LEU A 38 3.52 -2.42 3.46
N ALA A 39 2.69 -2.39 4.50
CA ALA A 39 2.89 -1.52 5.66
C ALA A 39 4.19 -1.85 6.40
N ALA A 40 4.49 -3.14 6.61
CA ALA A 40 5.73 -3.59 7.23
C ALA A 40 6.98 -3.19 6.41
N ALA A 41 6.96 -3.43 5.10
CA ALA A 41 8.10 -3.19 4.22
C ALA A 41 8.41 -1.70 4.03
N THR A 42 7.40 -0.85 4.12
CA THR A 42 7.53 0.61 3.94
C THR A 42 7.60 1.38 5.26
N ALA A 43 7.34 0.71 6.40
CA ALA A 43 7.16 1.33 7.71
C ALA A 43 6.12 2.47 7.72
N ARG A 44 5.13 2.41 6.82
CA ARG A 44 4.12 3.45 6.59
C ARG A 44 2.72 2.84 6.64
N ALA A 45 1.76 3.66 7.08
CA ALA A 45 0.35 3.24 7.10
C ALA A 45 -0.18 3.01 5.68
N VAL A 46 -0.96 1.93 5.52
CA VAL A 46 -1.67 1.59 4.29
C VAL A 46 -3.16 1.81 4.49
N ILE A 47 -3.80 2.56 3.61
CA ILE A 47 -5.24 2.79 3.59
C ILE A 47 -5.83 1.91 2.49
N ALA A 48 -6.53 0.86 2.89
CA ALA A 48 -7.26 -0.01 1.97
C ALA A 48 -8.59 0.67 1.60
N SER A 49 -8.64 1.26 0.41
CA SER A 49 -9.85 1.91 -0.11
C SER A 49 -10.88 0.86 -0.52
N GLU A 50 -12.10 0.98 -0.02
CA GLU A 50 -13.23 0.15 -0.49
C GLU A 50 -13.79 0.67 -1.83
N ALA A 51 -13.42 1.88 -2.24
CA ALA A 51 -13.94 2.49 -3.46
C ALA A 51 -13.33 1.80 -4.69
N ALA A 52 -14.13 0.95 -5.35
CA ALA A 52 -13.81 0.42 -6.67
C ALA A 52 -13.94 1.47 -7.80
N THR A 53 -14.34 2.71 -7.46
CA THR A 53 -14.74 3.76 -8.40
C THR A 53 -13.98 5.07 -8.19
N GLY A 54 -12.73 5.02 -7.72
CA GLY A 54 -11.89 6.22 -7.50
C GLY A 54 -11.85 7.16 -8.70
N THR A 55 -11.79 6.62 -9.92
CA THR A 55 -11.82 7.40 -11.17
C THR A 55 -13.15 8.13 -11.39
N SER A 56 -14.29 7.47 -11.19
CA SER A 56 -15.61 8.10 -11.37
C SER A 56 -15.88 9.15 -10.31
N ILE A 57 -15.44 8.90 -9.06
CA ILE A 57 -15.50 9.89 -7.98
C ILE A 57 -14.64 11.11 -8.34
N GLY A 58 -13.41 10.90 -8.82
CA GLY A 58 -12.54 11.98 -9.29
C GLY A 58 -13.16 12.82 -10.41
N ALA A 59 -13.79 12.16 -11.39
CA ALA A 59 -14.51 12.87 -12.47
C ALA A 59 -15.70 13.69 -11.94
N ALA A 60 -16.47 13.15 -10.99
CA ALA A 60 -17.57 13.87 -10.36
C ALA A 60 -17.09 15.07 -9.52
N LEU A 61 -15.96 14.94 -8.82
CA LEU A 61 -15.32 16.03 -8.07
C LEU A 61 -14.83 17.16 -8.98
N LEU A 62 -14.39 16.85 -10.21
CA LEU A 62 -14.01 17.88 -11.19
C LEU A 62 -15.24 18.59 -11.78
N ALA A 63 -16.36 17.87 -11.93
CA ALA A 63 -17.58 18.37 -12.55
C ALA A 63 -18.53 19.10 -11.57
N SER A 64 -18.30 18.98 -10.26
CA SER A 64 -19.14 19.57 -9.21
C SER A 64 -18.34 20.44 -8.25
N ASP A 65 -18.96 21.44 -7.62
CA ASP A 65 -18.31 22.28 -6.60
C ASP A 65 -18.25 21.60 -5.22
N GLN A 66 -18.58 20.30 -5.14
CA GLN A 66 -18.46 19.51 -3.92
C GLN A 66 -17.01 19.09 -3.70
N ARG A 67 -16.34 19.70 -2.72
CA ARG A 67 -14.91 19.45 -2.42
C ARG A 67 -14.64 18.31 -1.45
N THR A 68 -15.67 17.67 -0.90
CA THR A 68 -15.47 16.63 0.13
C THR A 68 -16.23 15.36 -0.22
N VAL A 69 -15.48 14.35 -0.64
CA VAL A 69 -15.87 12.95 -0.57
C VAL A 69 -14.98 12.29 0.47
N GLN A 70 -15.57 11.84 1.59
CA GLN A 70 -14.86 11.00 2.54
C GLN A 70 -14.78 9.58 1.97
N GLY A 71 -13.60 9.20 1.48
CA GLY A 71 -13.31 7.81 1.16
C GLY A 71 -13.28 6.98 2.44
N LYS A 72 -14.16 5.98 2.54
CA LYS A 72 -14.06 4.94 3.57
C LYS A 72 -12.91 4.01 3.21
N GLY A 73 -11.95 3.86 4.10
CA GLY A 73 -10.87 2.89 3.95
C GLY A 73 -10.38 2.36 5.29
N GLU A 74 -10.08 1.07 5.34
CA GLU A 74 -9.48 0.43 6.53
C GLU A 74 -8.01 0.86 6.59
N ARG A 75 -7.62 1.53 7.68
CA ARG A 75 -6.24 1.94 7.91
C ARG A 75 -5.48 0.81 8.59
N MET A 76 -4.46 0.32 7.90
CA MET A 76 -3.56 -0.72 8.33
C MET A 76 -2.23 -0.09 8.75
N GLU A 77 -1.95 -0.10 10.04
CA GLU A 77 -0.64 0.27 10.56
C GLU A 77 0.38 -0.87 10.34
N PRO A 78 1.70 -0.57 10.32
CA PRO A 78 2.73 -1.60 10.30
C PRO A 78 2.50 -2.63 11.42
N PRO A 79 2.56 -3.95 11.12
CA PRO A 79 2.44 -4.99 12.14
C PRO A 79 3.47 -4.82 13.27
N ALA A 80 3.03 -5.00 14.52
CA ALA A 80 3.91 -4.93 15.68
C ALA A 80 4.91 -6.09 15.76
N ASP A 81 4.58 -7.23 15.15
CA ASP A 81 5.47 -8.40 15.11
C ASP A 81 6.70 -8.12 14.21
N PRO A 82 7.92 -8.12 14.78
CA PRO A 82 9.14 -7.83 14.03
C PRO A 82 9.43 -8.84 12.92
N ALA A 83 8.85 -10.05 12.94
CA ALA A 83 9.05 -11.07 11.92
C ALA A 83 8.75 -10.56 10.50
N TRP A 84 7.76 -9.67 10.34
CA TRP A 84 7.39 -9.08 9.06
C TRP A 84 8.49 -8.16 8.50
N ALA A 85 9.00 -7.27 9.34
CA ALA A 85 10.09 -6.38 8.96
C ALA A 85 11.40 -7.15 8.73
N ILE A 86 11.66 -8.19 9.52
CA ILE A 86 12.78 -9.11 9.32
C ILE A 86 12.65 -9.81 7.96
N TYR A 87 11.47 -10.33 7.62
CA TYR A 87 11.23 -10.96 6.33
C TYR A 87 11.49 -10.01 5.15
N ALA A 88 11.01 -8.78 5.22
CA ALA A 88 11.28 -7.75 4.21
C ALA A 88 12.79 -7.52 4.00
N ARG A 89 13.54 -7.33 5.10
CA ARG A 89 14.99 -7.11 5.04
C ARG A 89 15.73 -8.32 4.47
N SER A 90 15.40 -9.52 4.92
CA SER A 90 16.01 -10.76 4.45
C SER A 90 15.74 -10.99 2.96
N TRP A 91 14.52 -10.71 2.51
CA TRP A 91 14.18 -10.79 1.09
C TRP A 91 15.00 -9.81 0.25
N ARG A 92 15.10 -8.54 0.68
CA ARG A 92 15.90 -7.51 -0.02
C ARG A 92 17.36 -7.94 -0.12
N ALA A 93 17.97 -8.34 1.00
CA ALA A 93 19.35 -8.81 1.04
C ALA A 93 19.59 -10.01 0.11
N ALA A 94 18.63 -10.94 0.03
CA ALA A 94 18.74 -12.11 -0.85
C ALA A 94 18.58 -11.77 -2.35
N VAL A 95 17.84 -10.71 -2.69
CA VAL A 95 17.72 -10.21 -4.08
C VAL A 95 18.99 -9.45 -4.46
N ASP A 96 19.49 -8.59 -3.58
CA ASP A 96 20.70 -7.79 -3.83
C ASP A 96 21.95 -8.69 -3.97
N ALA A 97 22.05 -9.79 -3.20
CA ALA A 97 23.14 -10.75 -3.33
C ALA A 97 23.15 -11.55 -4.65
N ARG A 98 22.11 -11.42 -5.47
CA ARG A 98 21.99 -12.08 -6.79
C ARG A 98 22.22 -11.13 -7.96
N GLY A 99 22.35 -9.83 -7.70
CA GLY A 99 22.73 -8.81 -8.69
C GLY A 99 24.23 -8.59 -8.70
#